data_AF-A0A2V8MQE3-F1
#
_entry.id   AF-A0A2V8MQE3-F1
#
_cell.length_a   1.000
_cell.length_b   1.000
_cell.length_c   1.000
_cell.angle_alpha   90.00
_cell.angle_beta   90.00
_cell.angle_gamma   90.00
#
_symmetry.space_group_name_H-M   'P 1'
#
loop_
_entity.id
_entity.type
_entity.pdbx_description
1 polymer ?
#
loop_
_entity_poly.entity_id
_entity_poly.type
_entity_poly.pdbx_seq_one_letter_code
_entity_poly.pdbx_strand_id
1 'polypeptide(L)'
;MKVTAMRISGIAVSVVVTIALTVGAVVLHGQAAFVRWDIINLNTSTTPPTISAGGVAVSKTADNFTIRLTGSGTFVAPAGRGGGSGAATGGGTWEVLSPANQLVASGSYVVRELVDWEFANLQLPVLNDTIGSGAANGNAALRIEYSDGTRGVLIVGCHGPGAPAGITEGVVATKG
;
A
#
# COMPACT_ATOMS: atom_id res chain seq x y z
N MET A 1 -0.47 24.28 -29.89
CA MET A 1 -1.09 24.05 -28.56
C MET A 1 0.01 23.87 -27.53
N LYS A 2 0.15 24.79 -26.57
CA LYS A 2 1.07 24.63 -25.43
C LYS A 2 0.35 23.76 -24.39
N VAL A 3 0.87 22.56 -24.14
CA VAL A 3 0.41 21.74 -23.01
C VAL A 3 1.16 22.23 -21.77
N THR A 4 0.46 22.94 -20.90
CA THR A 4 1.00 23.39 -19.62
C THR A 4 1.10 22.19 -18.69
N ALA A 5 2.33 21.82 -18.30
CA ALA A 5 2.56 20.78 -17.31
C ALA A 5 1.98 21.20 -15.95
N MET A 6 0.93 20.51 -15.50
CA MET A 6 0.34 20.68 -14.19
C MET A 6 1.19 19.93 -13.16
N ARG A 7 1.95 20.67 -12.35
CA ARG A 7 2.68 20.12 -11.20
C ARG A 7 1.70 19.96 -10.05
N ILE A 8 1.26 18.73 -9.77
CA ILE A 8 0.39 18.43 -8.63
C ILE A 8 1.29 18.14 -7.43
N SER A 9 1.49 19.13 -6.58
CA SER A 9 2.07 18.97 -5.25
C SER A 9 0.92 19.08 -4.24
N GLY A 10 0.34 17.95 -3.85
CA GLY A 10 -0.80 17.91 -2.93
C GLY A 10 -0.63 16.79 -1.91
N ILE A 11 -0.68 17.14 -0.63
CA ILE A 11 -0.78 16.18 0.48
C ILE A 11 -2.24 15.71 0.51
N ALA A 12 -2.47 14.41 0.30
CA ALA A 12 -3.79 13.80 0.32
C ALA A 12 -4.11 13.28 1.73
N VAL A 13 -5.34 13.51 2.20
CA VAL A 13 -5.87 12.98 3.47
C VAL A 13 -6.78 11.80 3.13
N SER A 14 -6.39 10.61 3.58
CA SER A 14 -7.04 9.33 3.22
C SER A 14 -8.25 9.00 4.08
N VAL A 15 -9.29 8.42 3.47
CA VAL A 15 -10.40 7.75 4.18
C VAL A 15 -10.02 6.29 4.32
N VAL A 16 -10.07 5.78 5.57
CA VAL A 16 -9.48 4.52 6.01
C VAL A 16 -10.03 3.33 5.23
N VAL A 17 -9.20 2.75 4.37
CA VAL A 17 -9.35 1.38 3.87
C VAL A 17 -8.23 0.60 4.51
N THR A 18 -8.60 -0.35 5.38
CA THR A 18 -7.64 -1.24 6.06
C THR A 18 -6.82 -1.97 5.00
N ILE A 19 -5.53 -2.22 5.25
CA ILE A 19 -4.56 -2.93 4.40
C ILE A 19 -4.10 -4.17 5.17
N ALA A 20 -3.77 -5.27 4.49
CA ALA A 20 -3.17 -6.44 5.12
C ALA A 20 -1.80 -6.74 4.51
N LEU A 21 -0.81 -6.93 5.39
CA LEU A 21 0.52 -7.42 5.03
C LEU A 21 0.63 -8.83 5.58
N THR A 22 0.97 -9.81 4.75
CA THR A 22 1.18 -11.20 5.22
C THR A 22 2.67 -11.52 5.16
N VAL A 23 3.23 -11.95 6.29
CA VAL A 23 4.62 -12.38 6.40
C VAL A 23 4.64 -13.91 6.36
N GLY A 24 5.25 -14.47 5.32
CA GLY A 24 5.52 -15.91 5.27
C GLY A 24 6.51 -16.30 6.37
N ALA A 25 6.29 -17.45 7.02
CA ALA A 25 7.09 -18.10 8.07
C ALA A 25 8.31 -17.30 8.59
N VAL A 26 8.16 -16.64 9.75
CA VAL A 26 9.24 -15.92 10.43
C VAL A 26 10.15 -16.92 11.16
N VAL A 27 11.40 -17.05 10.70
CA VAL A 27 12.49 -17.56 11.56
C VAL A 27 13.17 -16.34 12.20
N LEU A 28 13.24 -16.36 13.53
CA LEU A 28 13.77 -15.31 14.39
C LEU A 28 15.18 -14.81 13.96
N HIS A 29 15.32 -13.49 13.87
CA HIS A 29 16.55 -12.67 13.85
C HIS A 29 17.73 -13.21 13.02
N GLY A 30 17.84 -12.76 11.76
CA GLY A 30 19.06 -12.89 10.94
C GLY A 30 18.86 -13.35 9.50
N GLN A 31 17.63 -13.54 9.05
CA GLN A 31 17.31 -14.01 7.69
C GLN A 31 16.42 -13.00 6.97
N ALA A 32 16.52 -12.96 5.64
CA ALA A 32 15.63 -12.15 4.80
C ALA A 32 14.19 -12.67 4.88
N ALA A 33 13.21 -11.78 4.97
CA ALA A 33 11.80 -12.16 5.10
C ALA A 33 11.06 -11.97 3.77
N PHE A 34 10.23 -12.95 3.40
CA PHE A 34 9.32 -12.80 2.25
C PHE A 34 7.99 -12.21 2.72
N VAL A 35 7.65 -11.04 2.18
CA VAL A 35 6.45 -10.30 2.56
C VAL A 35 5.54 -10.15 1.35
N ARG A 36 4.25 -10.38 1.55
CA ARG A 36 3.20 -10.04 0.61
C ARG A 36 2.44 -8.83 1.13
N TRP A 37 2.10 -7.91 0.22
CA TRP A 37 1.27 -6.75 0.52
C TRP A 37 0.05 -6.74 -0.41
N ASP A 38 -1.09 -6.34 0.12
CA ASP A 38 -2.34 -6.18 -0.64
C ASP A 38 -3.06 -4.91 -0.19
N ILE A 39 -3.54 -4.12 -1.15
CA ILE A 39 -4.67 -3.23 -0.89
C ILE A 39 -5.90 -4.14 -0.77
N ILE A 40 -6.48 -4.23 0.43
CA ILE A 40 -7.51 -5.22 0.73
C ILE A 40 -8.92 -4.66 0.59
N ASN A 41 -9.85 -5.58 0.45
CA ASN A 41 -11.25 -5.36 0.70
C ASN A 41 -11.57 -5.78 2.15
N LEU A 42 -12.28 -4.92 2.87
CA LEU A 42 -12.77 -5.19 4.22
C LEU A 42 -14.29 -5.34 4.19
N ASN A 43 -14.78 -6.53 4.53
CA ASN A 43 -16.18 -6.79 4.72
C ASN A 43 -16.54 -6.78 6.22
N THR A 44 -17.20 -5.71 6.65
CA THR A 44 -17.66 -5.53 8.03
C THR A 44 -19.01 -6.19 8.33
N SER A 45 -19.67 -6.78 7.32
CA SER A 45 -20.93 -7.51 7.52
C SER A 45 -20.75 -8.94 8.04
N THR A 46 -19.52 -9.46 8.04
CA THR A 46 -19.20 -10.76 8.62
C THR A 46 -18.78 -10.62 10.09
N THR A 47 -18.90 -11.69 10.88
CA THR A 47 -18.43 -11.73 12.27
C THR A 47 -17.54 -12.96 12.48
N PRO A 48 -16.22 -12.80 12.69
CA PRO A 48 -15.48 -11.53 12.68
C PRO A 48 -15.45 -10.87 11.28
N PRO A 49 -15.14 -9.56 11.17
CA PRO A 49 -14.97 -8.90 9.87
C PRO A 49 -13.94 -9.64 9.00
N THR A 50 -14.22 -9.73 7.71
CA THR A 50 -13.41 -10.51 6.75
C THR A 50 -12.54 -9.57 5.93
N ILE A 51 -11.27 -9.91 5.80
CA ILE A 51 -10.34 -9.25 4.89
C ILE A 51 -10.02 -10.17 3.71
N SER A 52 -10.04 -9.61 2.51
CA SER A 52 -9.74 -10.32 1.25
C SER A 52 -8.90 -9.45 0.33
N ALA A 53 -8.16 -10.06 -0.59
CA ALA A 53 -7.35 -9.33 -1.56
C ALA A 53 -8.22 -8.56 -2.58
N GLY A 54 -7.60 -7.63 -3.31
CA GLY A 54 -8.22 -6.97 -4.47
C GLY A 54 -9.11 -5.77 -4.14
N GLY A 55 -8.79 -5.05 -3.05
CA GLY A 55 -9.51 -3.84 -2.69
C GLY A 55 -9.07 -2.58 -3.41
N VAL A 56 -9.64 -1.46 -2.97
CA VAL A 56 -9.39 -0.12 -3.51
C VAL A 56 -9.16 0.83 -2.34
N ALA A 57 -7.97 1.42 -2.26
CA ALA A 57 -7.69 2.51 -1.34
C ALA A 57 -8.20 3.82 -1.92
N VAL A 58 -8.82 4.66 -1.09
CA VAL A 58 -9.42 5.93 -1.52
C VAL A 58 -8.89 7.07 -0.67
N SER A 59 -8.43 8.13 -1.31
CA SER A 59 -7.92 9.33 -0.66
C SER A 59 -8.48 10.59 -1.30
N LYS A 60 -8.43 11.72 -0.59
CA LYS A 60 -8.84 13.02 -1.13
C LYS A 60 -7.71 14.03 -1.06
N THR A 61 -7.57 14.83 -2.11
CA THR A 61 -6.69 16.01 -2.10
C THR A 61 -7.36 17.16 -1.35
N ALA A 62 -6.59 18.19 -0.96
CA ALA A 62 -7.14 19.42 -0.37
C ALA A 62 -8.22 20.07 -1.26
N ASP A 63 -8.06 19.98 -2.58
CA ASP A 63 -9.03 20.49 -3.56
C ASP A 63 -10.19 19.52 -3.87
N ASN A 64 -10.44 18.53 -3.02
CA ASN A 64 -11.52 17.53 -3.12
C ASN A 64 -11.47 16.59 -4.34
N PHE A 65 -10.33 16.45 -5.02
CA PHE A 65 -10.16 15.35 -5.98
C PHE A 65 -10.08 14.04 -5.22
N THR A 66 -10.67 12.99 -5.78
CA THR A 66 -10.61 11.64 -5.20
C THR A 66 -9.56 10.84 -5.93
N ILE A 67 -8.60 10.30 -5.19
CA ILE A 67 -7.59 9.37 -5.70
C ILE A 67 -8.04 7.95 -5.32
N ARG A 68 -8.08 7.05 -6.29
CA ARG A 68 -8.35 5.62 -6.07
C ARG A 68 -7.13 4.82 -6.49
N LEU A 69 -6.69 3.90 -5.65
CA LEU A 69 -5.55 3.02 -5.92
C LEU A 69 -5.94 1.57 -5.71
N THR A 70 -5.53 0.70 -6.62
CA THR A 70 -5.51 -0.76 -6.41
C THR A 70 -4.07 -1.24 -6.32
N GLY A 71 -3.86 -2.45 -5.83
CA GLY A 71 -2.58 -3.12 -6.02
C GLY A 71 -2.29 -4.21 -5.00
N SER A 72 -1.34 -5.05 -5.37
CA SER A 72 -0.75 -6.07 -4.50
C SER A 72 0.62 -6.46 -5.04
N GLY A 73 1.39 -7.19 -4.24
CA GLY A 73 2.71 -7.64 -4.63
C GLY A 73 3.47 -8.35 -3.53
N THR A 74 4.76 -8.54 -3.77
CA THR A 74 5.67 -9.19 -2.82
C THR A 74 7.02 -8.49 -2.80
N PHE A 75 7.74 -8.63 -1.70
CA PHE A 75 9.14 -8.24 -1.63
C PHE A 75 9.92 -9.14 -0.67
N VAL A 76 11.24 -9.16 -0.84
CA VAL A 76 12.18 -9.75 0.12
C VAL A 76 12.76 -8.63 0.98
N ALA A 77 12.39 -8.59 2.26
CA ALA A 77 13.00 -7.70 3.23
C ALA A 77 14.39 -8.24 3.62
N PRO A 78 15.47 -7.42 3.53
CA PRO A 78 16.79 -7.84 3.98
C PRO A 78 16.83 -8.22 5.46
N ALA A 79 17.82 -9.02 5.85
CA ALA A 79 18.08 -9.29 7.26
C ALA A 79 18.53 -8.00 7.98
N GLY A 80 17.89 -7.66 9.10
CA GLY A 80 18.19 -6.46 9.88
C GLY A 80 16.98 -5.51 9.98
N ARG A 81 17.18 -4.32 10.57
CA ARG A 81 16.18 -3.23 10.55
C ARG A 81 16.46 -2.32 9.37
N GLY A 82 15.44 -2.12 8.55
CA GLY A 82 15.47 -1.23 7.40
C GLY A 82 16.32 -1.75 6.25
N GLY A 83 16.08 -1.19 5.08
CA GLY A 83 16.84 -1.48 3.86
C GLY A 83 15.98 -1.93 2.68
N GLY A 84 16.55 -1.73 1.49
CA GLY A 84 15.90 -2.02 0.24
C GLY A 84 16.27 -3.36 -0.37
N SER A 85 15.50 -3.76 -1.37
CA SER A 85 15.70 -5.00 -2.12
C SER A 85 15.16 -4.87 -3.54
N GLY A 86 15.95 -5.27 -4.54
CA GLY A 86 15.49 -5.39 -5.92
C GLY A 86 14.57 -6.59 -6.15
N ALA A 87 14.46 -7.52 -5.18
CA ALA A 87 13.52 -8.63 -5.24
C ALA A 87 12.14 -8.16 -4.75
N ALA A 88 11.47 -7.36 -5.58
CA ALA A 88 10.11 -6.90 -5.37
C ALA A 88 9.28 -7.07 -6.65
N THR A 89 8.01 -7.41 -6.48
CA THR A 89 7.04 -7.57 -7.58
C THR A 89 5.72 -6.91 -7.19
N GLY A 90 4.85 -6.76 -8.18
CA GLY A 90 3.50 -6.24 -7.99
C GLY A 90 3.26 -4.92 -8.70
N GLY A 91 2.17 -4.28 -8.33
CA GLY A 91 1.69 -3.08 -9.00
C GLY A 91 0.18 -2.95 -8.84
N GLY A 92 -0.40 -2.06 -9.62
CA GLY A 92 -1.83 -1.83 -9.62
C GLY A 92 -2.25 -0.72 -10.57
N THR A 93 -3.46 -0.22 -10.36
CA THR A 93 -4.04 0.89 -11.10
C THR A 93 -4.28 2.08 -10.20
N TRP A 94 -4.39 3.25 -10.82
CA TRP A 94 -4.76 4.48 -10.14
C TRP A 94 -5.75 5.27 -10.98
N GLU A 95 -6.62 6.01 -10.30
CA GLU A 95 -7.58 6.95 -10.88
C GLU A 95 -7.57 8.24 -10.06
N VAL A 96 -7.76 9.37 -10.75
CA VAL A 96 -8.06 10.67 -10.15
C VAL A 96 -9.42 11.11 -10.66
N LEU A 97 -10.36 11.31 -9.75
CA LEU A 97 -11.69 11.83 -10.02
C LEU A 97 -11.76 13.29 -9.56
N SER A 98 -12.44 14.13 -10.33
CA SER A 98 -12.76 15.49 -9.93
C SER A 98 -13.73 15.51 -8.73
N PRO A 99 -13.92 16.66 -8.06
CA PRO A 99 -14.95 16.81 -7.03
C PRO A 99 -16.37 16.45 -7.50
N ALA A 100 -16.62 16.51 -8.82
CA ALA A 100 -17.87 16.10 -9.46
C ALA A 100 -17.89 14.61 -9.87
N ASN A 101 -16.96 13.80 -9.36
CA ASN A 101 -16.78 12.37 -9.68
C ASN A 101 -16.53 12.06 -11.17
N GLN A 102 -15.97 13.01 -11.92
CA GLN A 102 -15.57 12.78 -13.31
C GLN A 102 -14.13 12.30 -13.37
N LEU A 103 -13.83 11.32 -14.23
CA LEU A 103 -12.46 10.84 -14.42
C LEU A 103 -11.59 11.95 -15.04
N VAL A 104 -10.51 12.29 -14.35
CA VAL A 104 -9.54 13.32 -14.76
C VAL A 104 -8.29 12.67 -15.34
N ALA A 105 -7.80 11.62 -14.67
CA ALA A 105 -6.62 10.88 -15.11
C ALA A 105 -6.66 9.46 -14.53
N SER A 106 -6.00 8.53 -15.22
CA SER A 106 -5.80 7.16 -14.74
C SER A 106 -4.55 6.55 -15.36
N GLY A 107 -4.14 5.42 -14.80
CA GLY A 107 -3.06 4.62 -15.36
C GLY A 107 -2.76 3.39 -14.50
N SER A 108 -1.63 2.76 -14.79
CA SER A 108 -1.10 1.68 -13.96
C SER A 108 0.28 2.04 -13.42
N TYR A 109 0.72 1.26 -12.43
CA TYR A 109 2.07 1.31 -11.90
C TYR A 109 2.57 -0.11 -11.63
N VAL A 110 3.88 -0.28 -11.70
CA VAL A 110 4.59 -1.52 -11.36
C VAL A 110 5.61 -1.25 -10.27
N VAL A 111 5.75 -2.18 -9.33
CA VAL A 111 6.80 -2.14 -8.30
C VAL A 111 8.13 -2.52 -8.93
N ARG A 112 9.18 -1.77 -8.59
CA ARG A 112 10.55 -2.00 -9.06
C ARG A 112 11.47 -2.49 -7.97
N GLU A 113 11.32 -1.97 -6.76
CA GLU A 113 12.14 -2.35 -5.62
C GLU A 113 11.43 -2.02 -4.30
N LEU A 114 11.79 -2.75 -3.26
CA LEU A 114 11.63 -2.31 -1.89
C LEU A 114 12.68 -1.23 -1.60
N VAL A 115 12.24 -0.09 -1.06
CA VAL A 115 13.11 0.98 -0.58
C VAL A 115 13.40 0.77 0.90
N ASP A 116 12.35 0.50 1.68
CA ASP A 116 12.47 0.28 3.11
C ASP A 116 11.32 -0.56 3.66
N TRP A 117 11.59 -1.32 4.72
CA TRP A 117 10.59 -2.13 5.42
C TRP A 117 10.74 -2.00 6.92
N GLU A 118 9.70 -1.46 7.56
CA GLU A 118 9.53 -1.45 8.99
C GLU A 118 8.50 -2.52 9.39
N PHE A 119 8.98 -3.67 9.87
CA PHE A 119 8.14 -4.63 10.58
C PHE A 119 7.92 -4.16 12.02
N ALA A 120 6.66 -4.07 12.44
CA ALA A 120 6.30 -3.74 13.82
C ALA A 120 6.04 -4.99 14.66
N ASN A 121 4.97 -5.72 14.33
CA ASN A 121 4.54 -6.93 15.03
C ASN A 121 3.55 -7.74 14.19
N LEU A 122 3.36 -9.01 14.54
CA LEU A 122 2.24 -9.80 14.03
C LEU A 122 0.92 -9.27 14.62
N GLN A 123 -0.13 -9.28 13.80
CA GLN A 123 -1.46 -8.84 14.20
C GLN A 123 -2.13 -9.84 15.15
N LEU A 124 -3.01 -9.30 15.99
CA LEU A 124 -3.93 -10.13 16.78
C LEU A 124 -4.98 -10.78 15.86
N PRO A 125 -5.34 -12.06 16.07
CA PRO A 125 -6.25 -12.80 15.19
C PRO A 125 -7.72 -12.45 15.46
N VAL A 126 -8.09 -11.19 15.24
CA VAL A 126 -9.45 -10.66 15.46
C VAL A 126 -10.23 -10.44 14.16
N LEU A 127 -9.58 -10.67 13.01
CA LEU A 127 -10.17 -10.61 11.66
C LEU A 127 -10.14 -11.99 11.03
N ASN A 128 -11.14 -12.28 10.19
CA ASN A 128 -11.10 -13.44 9.31
C ASN A 128 -10.24 -13.11 8.08
N ASP A 129 -8.99 -13.54 8.09
CA ASP A 129 -8.05 -13.30 7.00
C ASP A 129 -8.12 -14.40 5.93
N THR A 130 -8.54 -14.01 4.73
CA THR A 130 -8.62 -14.91 3.56
C THR A 130 -7.46 -14.73 2.57
N ILE A 131 -6.51 -13.85 2.88
CA ILE A 131 -5.37 -13.48 2.04
C ILE A 131 -4.22 -14.45 2.29
N GLY A 132 -3.92 -14.73 3.56
CA GLY A 132 -2.85 -15.62 3.96
C GLY A 132 -2.70 -15.68 5.48
N SER A 133 -1.70 -16.44 5.95
CA SER A 133 -1.32 -16.44 7.35
C SER A 133 -0.25 -15.39 7.63
N GLY A 134 -0.10 -15.01 8.90
CA GLY A 134 0.97 -14.12 9.34
C GLY A 134 0.71 -12.64 9.04
N ALA A 135 -0.55 -12.19 9.18
CA ALA A 135 -0.89 -10.78 9.10
C ALA A 135 0.01 -9.95 10.02
N ALA A 136 0.57 -8.85 9.51
CA ALA A 136 1.59 -8.05 10.17
C ALA A 136 1.26 -6.56 10.10
N ASN A 137 1.60 -5.87 11.18
CA ASN A 137 1.65 -4.43 11.23
C ASN A 137 3.02 -3.94 10.75
N GLY A 138 3.04 -2.84 10.02
CA GLY A 138 4.27 -2.29 9.48
C GLY A 138 4.07 -1.32 8.32
N ASN A 139 5.19 -0.77 7.86
CA ASN A 139 5.26 0.20 6.77
C ASN A 139 6.28 -0.27 5.72
N ALA A 140 5.84 -0.43 4.47
CA ALA A 140 6.70 -0.70 3.33
C ALA A 140 6.76 0.52 2.41
N ALA A 141 7.96 0.96 2.06
CA ALA A 141 8.18 1.93 0.99
C ALA A 141 8.67 1.19 -0.26
N LEU A 142 7.96 1.37 -1.37
CA LEU A 142 8.18 0.67 -2.63
C LEU A 142 8.46 1.69 -3.72
N ARG A 143 9.55 1.54 -4.48
CA ARG A 143 9.73 2.33 -5.69
C ARG A 143 8.80 1.79 -6.76
N ILE A 144 8.08 2.69 -7.41
CA ILE A 144 7.16 2.35 -8.49
C ILE A 144 7.49 3.11 -9.77
N GLU A 145 7.11 2.53 -10.89
CA GLU A 145 7.12 3.17 -12.20
C GLU A 145 5.71 3.14 -12.77
N TYR A 146 5.24 4.30 -13.23
CA TYR A 146 3.94 4.44 -13.83
C TYR A 146 3.97 4.08 -15.31
N SER A 147 2.80 3.75 -15.87
CA SER A 147 2.63 3.39 -17.28
C SER A 147 3.05 4.48 -18.28
N ASP A 148 3.12 5.74 -17.83
CA ASP A 148 3.60 6.89 -18.62
C ASP A 148 5.12 7.12 -18.49
N GLY A 149 5.84 6.22 -17.83
CA GLY A 149 7.30 6.28 -17.65
C GLY A 149 7.76 7.16 -16.48
N THR A 150 6.85 7.90 -15.83
CA THR A 150 7.16 8.66 -14.61
C THR A 150 7.43 7.71 -13.43
N ARG A 151 8.15 8.20 -12.42
CA ARG A 151 8.55 7.38 -11.26
C ARG A 151 7.95 7.90 -9.97
N GLY A 152 7.93 7.04 -8.97
CA GLY A 152 7.30 7.35 -7.71
C GLY A 152 7.74 6.44 -6.57
N VAL A 153 7.20 6.73 -5.39
CA VAL A 153 7.25 5.85 -4.22
C VAL A 153 5.81 5.59 -3.77
N LEU A 154 5.48 4.32 -3.57
CA LEU A 154 4.28 3.85 -2.91
C LEU A 154 4.65 3.44 -1.48
N ILE A 155 4.04 4.09 -0.49
CA ILE A 155 4.08 3.65 0.90
C ILE A 155 2.81 2.88 1.17
N VAL A 156 2.96 1.65 1.67
CA VAL A 156 1.88 0.78 2.13
C VAL A 156 2.05 0.59 3.63
N GLY A 157 1.09 1.07 4.40
CA GLY A 157 1.08 1.00 5.86
C GLY A 157 -0.09 0.17 6.39
N CYS A 158 0.16 -0.61 7.42
CA CYS A 158 -0.84 -1.40 8.13
C CYS A 158 -0.72 -1.19 9.64
N HIS A 159 -1.64 -0.42 10.20
CA HIS A 159 -1.90 -0.21 11.62
C HIS A 159 -3.13 -1.02 12.05
N GLY A 160 -3.02 -2.34 11.95
CA GLY A 160 -4.07 -3.24 12.38
C GLY A 160 -4.07 -3.49 13.90
N PRO A 161 -4.86 -4.49 14.34
CA PRO A 161 -4.99 -4.86 15.75
C PRO A 161 -3.63 -5.11 16.43
N GLY A 162 -3.36 -4.34 17.48
CA GLY A 162 -2.12 -4.43 18.27
C GLY A 162 -0.92 -3.71 17.68
N ALA A 163 -1.08 -2.85 16.68
CA ALA A 163 0.02 -2.03 16.14
C ALA A 163 0.51 -1.00 17.17
N PRO A 164 1.84 -0.76 17.28
CA PRO A 164 2.38 0.32 18.10
C PRO A 164 2.14 1.70 17.45
N ALA A 165 2.27 2.76 18.25
CA ALA A 165 2.28 4.12 17.73
C ALA A 165 3.45 4.32 16.74
N GLY A 166 3.21 5.11 15.68
CA GLY A 166 4.20 5.40 14.63
C GLY A 166 3.95 4.64 13.32
N ILE A 167 3.25 3.50 13.37
CA ILE A 167 2.82 2.78 12.16
C ILE A 167 1.60 3.46 11.56
N THR A 168 1.64 3.75 10.27
CA THR A 168 0.51 4.39 9.57
C THR A 168 -0.42 3.35 8.95
N GLU A 169 -1.71 3.65 8.87
CA GLU A 169 -2.68 2.87 8.06
C GLU A 169 -2.86 3.50 6.68
N GLY A 170 -2.94 2.67 5.64
CA GLY A 170 -3.33 3.09 4.30
C GLY A 170 -2.17 3.23 3.32
N VAL A 171 -2.44 3.88 2.18
CA VAL A 171 -1.45 4.12 1.12
C VAL A 171 -1.14 5.59 0.93
N VAL A 172 0.12 5.88 0.60
CA VAL A 172 0.58 7.18 0.09
C VAL A 172 1.39 6.93 -1.16
N ALA A 173 1.14 7.67 -2.24
CA ALA A 173 1.89 7.54 -3.48
C ALA A 173 2.40 8.90 -3.95
N THR A 174 3.61 8.91 -4.51
CA THR A 174 4.20 10.07 -5.20
C THR A 174 4.35 9.78 -6.68
N LYS A 175 4.30 10.82 -7.52
CA LYS A 175 4.50 10.74 -8.97
C LYS A 175 5.32 11.94 -9.44
N GLY A 176 6.41 11.70 -10.18
CA GLY A 176 7.34 12.72 -10.65
C GLY A 176 8.13 12.33 -11.88
#